data_AF-A0A843HJ50-F1
#
_entry.id   AF-A0A843HJ50-F1
#
_cell.length_a   1.000
_cell.length_b   1.000
_cell.length_c   1.000
_cell.angle_alpha   90.00
_cell.angle_beta   90.00
_cell.angle_gamma   90.00
#
_symmetry.space_group_name_H-M   'P 1'
#
loop_
_entity.id
_entity.type
_entity.pdbx_description
1 polymer ?
#
loop_
_entity_poly.entity_id
_entity_poly.type
_entity_poly.pdbx_seq_one_letter_code
_entity_poly.pdbx_strand_id
1 'polypeptide(L)'
;MYVIERYPKDVLEHALRVSKLASKYGKDYETLGLLHDILEDTDTNIEEIPEDEEFISDLIALTRFADETYFEYIERIKRAGKRAITVKLCDIQDHLDNKETLKPSLEKRYLKAKELLLK
;
A
#
# COMPACT_ATOMS: atom_id res chain seq x y z
N MET A 1 -3.66 -17.82 -8.21
CA MET A 1 -3.20 -16.42 -8.00
C MET A 1 -3.65 -15.59 -9.20
N TYR A 2 -4.97 -15.42 -9.36
CA TYR A 2 -5.59 -14.81 -10.54
C TYR A 2 -5.79 -13.29 -10.41
N VAL A 3 -5.72 -12.75 -9.18
CA VAL A 3 -6.04 -11.34 -8.92
C VAL A 3 -4.95 -10.39 -9.40
N ILE A 4 -3.67 -10.76 -9.28
CA ILE A 4 -2.55 -9.89 -9.70
C ILE A 4 -2.47 -9.66 -11.21
N GLU A 5 -3.04 -10.56 -12.01
CA GLU A 5 -3.11 -10.42 -13.47
C GLU A 5 -4.09 -9.31 -13.89
N ARG A 6 -4.92 -8.82 -12.97
CA ARG A 6 -5.88 -7.74 -13.19
C ARG A 6 -5.25 -6.35 -13.08
N TYR A 7 -4.05 -6.24 -12.52
CA TYR A 7 -3.37 -4.95 -12.45
C TYR A 7 -3.09 -4.40 -13.86
N PRO A 8 -3.34 -3.10 -14.11
CA PRO A 8 -2.70 -2.39 -15.20
C PRO A 8 -1.17 -2.55 -15.11
N LYS A 9 -0.48 -2.60 -16.26
CA LYS A 9 0.95 -2.92 -16.30
C LYS A 9 1.81 -1.98 -15.43
N ASP A 10 1.55 -0.69 -15.51
CA ASP A 10 2.24 0.36 -14.77
C ASP A 10 2.00 0.25 -13.25
N VAL A 11 0.78 -0.12 -12.85
CA VAL A 11 0.42 -0.40 -11.46
C VAL A 11 1.11 -1.67 -10.95
N LEU A 12 1.14 -2.74 -11.76
CA LEU A 12 1.83 -3.98 -11.40
C LEU A 12 3.33 -3.74 -11.15
N GLU A 13 3.97 -2.92 -11.98
CA GLU A 13 5.39 -2.57 -11.78
C GLU A 13 5.62 -1.83 -10.46
N HIS A 14 4.70 -0.95 -10.04
CA HIS A 14 4.75 -0.32 -8.72
C HIS A 14 4.56 -1.34 -7.59
N ALA A 15 3.51 -2.15 -7.64
CA ALA A 15 3.21 -3.17 -6.65
C ALA A 15 4.38 -4.16 -6.45
N LEU A 16 5.05 -4.56 -7.53
CA LEU A 16 6.25 -5.42 -7.48
C LEU A 16 7.43 -4.74 -6.79
N ARG A 17 7.65 -3.44 -6.99
CA ARG A 17 8.72 -2.70 -6.29
C ARG A 17 8.42 -2.57 -4.80
N VAL A 18 7.17 -2.26 -4.44
CA VAL A 18 6.73 -2.19 -3.04
C VAL A 18 6.86 -3.56 -2.36
N SER A 19 6.40 -4.63 -3.01
CA SER A 19 6.57 -6.02 -2.55
C SER A 19 8.04 -6.36 -2.28
N LYS A 20 8.93 -6.02 -3.23
CA LYS A 20 10.38 -6.22 -3.09
C LYS A 20 10.95 -5.44 -1.90
N LEU A 21 10.55 -4.18 -1.70
CA LEU A 21 10.97 -3.39 -0.53
C LEU A 21 10.46 -3.99 0.79
N ALA A 22 9.26 -4.56 0.79
CA ALA A 22 8.61 -5.14 1.96
C ALA A 22 9.14 -6.55 2.30
N SER A 23 9.69 -7.28 1.34
CA SER A 23 10.20 -8.66 1.50
C SER A 23 11.20 -8.83 2.65
N LYS A 24 11.99 -7.81 2.96
CA LYS A 24 12.95 -7.82 4.08
C LYS A 24 12.29 -7.93 5.46
N TYR A 25 10.98 -7.74 5.56
CA TYR A 25 10.20 -7.84 6.80
C TYR A 25 9.46 -9.18 6.95
N GLY A 26 9.43 -10.02 5.89
CA GLY A 26 8.79 -11.33 5.89
C GLY A 26 7.83 -11.53 4.72
N LYS A 27 7.38 -12.78 4.54
CA LYS A 27 6.54 -13.19 3.41
C LYS A 27 5.17 -12.50 3.40
N ASP A 28 4.56 -12.29 4.56
CA ASP A 28 3.28 -11.59 4.65
C ASP A 28 3.41 -10.12 4.25
N TYR A 29 4.54 -9.48 4.57
CA TYR A 29 4.83 -8.11 4.16
C TYR A 29 5.07 -8.03 2.66
N GLU A 30 5.81 -8.98 2.10
CA GLU A 30 6.01 -9.12 0.64
C GLU A 30 4.67 -9.26 -0.09
N THR A 31 3.81 -10.15 0.39
CA THR A 31 2.49 -10.42 -0.20
C THR A 31 1.57 -9.22 -0.06
N LEU A 32 1.52 -8.60 1.12
CA LEU A 32 0.72 -7.40 1.35
C LEU A 32 1.21 -6.22 0.50
N GLY A 33 2.54 -6.07 0.34
CA GLY A 33 3.10 -5.06 -0.56
C GLY A 33 2.74 -5.30 -2.03
N LEU A 34 2.60 -6.55 -2.47
CA LEU A 34 2.13 -6.86 -3.81
C LEU A 34 0.64 -6.57 -4.01
N LEU A 35 -0.16 -6.68 -2.95
CA LEU A 35 -1.62 -6.54 -3.02
C LEU A 35 -2.13 -5.16 -2.57
N HIS A 36 -1.28 -4.27 -2.05
CA HIS A 36 -1.74 -3.08 -1.31
C HIS A 36 -2.73 -2.18 -2.07
N ASP A 37 -2.58 -2.08 -3.39
CA ASP A 37 -3.47 -1.29 -4.27
C ASP A 37 -4.54 -2.13 -4.98
N ILE A 38 -4.62 -3.45 -4.75
CA ILE A 38 -5.43 -4.36 -5.59
C ILE A 38 -6.91 -4.01 -5.55
N LEU A 39 -7.40 -3.55 -4.40
CA LEU A 39 -8.79 -3.14 -4.20
C LEU A 39 -9.06 -1.72 -4.71
N GLU A 40 -8.03 -0.90 -4.92
CA GLU A 40 -8.16 0.46 -5.47
C GLU A 40 -8.12 0.45 -7.01
N ASP A 41 -7.21 -0.32 -7.59
CA ASP A 41 -6.89 -0.27 -9.02
C ASP A 41 -7.54 -1.37 -9.87
N THR A 42 -8.29 -2.29 -9.24
CA THR A 42 -8.97 -3.39 -9.94
C THR A 42 -10.37 -3.65 -9.39
N ASP A 43 -11.19 -4.37 -10.14
CA ASP A 43 -12.52 -4.83 -9.70
C ASP A 43 -12.46 -6.07 -8.78
N THR A 44 -11.30 -6.34 -8.16
CA THR A 44 -11.13 -7.51 -7.29
C THR A 44 -11.96 -7.37 -6.03
N ASN A 45 -12.74 -8.41 -5.73
CA ASN A 45 -13.48 -8.47 -4.49
C ASN A 45 -12.63 -9.14 -3.38
N ILE A 46 -12.86 -8.71 -2.15
CA ILE A 46 -12.09 -9.13 -0.98
C ILE A 46 -12.20 -10.62 -0.72
N GLU A 47 -13.35 -11.25 -1.01
CA GLU A 47 -13.54 -12.69 -0.83
C GLU A 47 -12.77 -13.52 -1.87
N GLU A 48 -12.22 -12.90 -2.92
CA GLU A 48 -11.36 -13.57 -3.90
C GLU A 48 -9.90 -13.71 -3.40
N ILE A 49 -9.55 -13.08 -2.28
CA ILE A 49 -8.21 -13.07 -1.71
C ILE A 49 -8.12 -14.19 -0.65
N PRO A 50 -7.36 -15.27 -0.90
CA PRO A 50 -7.33 -16.45 -0.05
C PRO A 50 -6.36 -16.29 1.13
N GLU A 51 -6.53 -15.23 1.92
CA GLU A 51 -5.71 -14.89 3.07
C GLU A 51 -6.55 -14.85 4.37
N ASP A 52 -5.90 -14.82 5.53
CA ASP A 52 -6.60 -14.79 6.81
C ASP A 52 -7.22 -13.42 7.15
N GLU A 53 -8.11 -13.40 8.15
CA GLU A 53 -8.82 -12.18 8.56
C GLU A 53 -7.87 -11.04 8.97
N GLU A 54 -6.71 -11.36 9.55
CA GLU A 54 -5.73 -10.36 9.98
C GLU A 54 -5.06 -9.71 8.77
N PHE A 55 -4.67 -10.50 7.77
CA PHE A 55 -4.12 -10.01 6.50
C PHE A 55 -5.14 -9.17 5.74
N ILE A 56 -6.38 -9.66 5.66
CA ILE A 56 -7.46 -8.92 5.00
C ILE A 56 -7.72 -7.58 5.71
N SER A 57 -7.68 -7.55 7.05
CA SER A 57 -7.79 -6.31 7.82
C SER A 57 -6.67 -5.31 7.50
N ASP A 58 -5.42 -5.76 7.36
CA ASP A 58 -4.31 -4.91 6.95
C ASP A 58 -4.45 -4.41 5.51
N LEU A 59 -4.95 -5.25 4.60
CA LEU A 59 -5.19 -4.86 3.22
C LEU A 59 -6.28 -3.78 3.12
N ILE A 60 -7.41 -3.96 3.82
CA ILE A 60 -8.46 -2.94 3.93
C ILE A 60 -7.89 -1.64 4.51
N ALA A 61 -7.01 -1.74 5.51
CA ALA A 61 -6.36 -0.57 6.09
C ALA A 61 -5.54 0.21 5.05
N LEU A 62 -4.89 -0.50 4.12
CA LEU A 62 -4.09 0.07 3.04
C LEU A 62 -4.91 0.55 1.84
N THR A 63 -6.15 0.12 1.69
CA THR A 63 -7.06 0.61 0.63
C THR A 63 -7.69 1.92 1.04
N ARG A 64 -7.46 3.00 0.29
CA ARG A 64 -8.06 4.30 0.50
C ARG A 64 -9.50 4.36 -0.03
N PHE A 65 -10.41 4.87 0.79
CA PHE A 65 -11.82 5.05 0.42
C PHE A 65 -12.10 6.43 -0.20
N ALA A 66 -13.17 6.51 -0.99
CA ALA A 66 -13.55 7.73 -1.70
C ALA A 66 -14.04 8.85 -0.77
N ASP A 67 -14.55 8.51 0.41
CA ASP A 67 -15.13 9.40 1.41
C ASP A 67 -14.13 9.90 2.47
N GLU A 68 -12.86 9.49 2.40
CA GLU A 68 -11.81 9.95 3.32
C GLU A 68 -10.77 10.86 2.65
N THR A 69 -10.33 11.87 3.41
CA THR A 69 -9.15 12.64 3.06
C THR A 69 -7.91 11.76 3.16
N TYR A 70 -6.85 12.15 2.43
CA TYR A 70 -5.60 11.43 2.47
C TYR A 70 -5.01 11.29 3.89
N PHE A 71 -5.17 12.29 4.77
CA PHE A 71 -4.62 12.20 6.13
C PHE A 71 -5.52 11.42 7.08
N GLU A 72 -6.84 11.34 6.86
CA GLU A 72 -7.70 10.38 7.58
C GLU A 72 -7.32 8.94 7.25
N TYR A 73 -7.04 8.66 5.97
CA TYR A 73 -6.49 7.39 5.51
C TYR A 73 -5.17 7.03 6.21
N ILE A 74 -4.21 7.96 6.29
CA ILE A 74 -2.93 7.74 7.00
C ILE A 74 -3.15 7.46 8.48
N GLU A 75 -4.07 8.17 9.14
CA GLU A 75 -4.42 7.91 10.55
C GLU A 75 -5.10 6.55 10.75
N ARG A 76 -5.88 6.07 9.78
CA ARG A 76 -6.48 4.73 9.79
C ARG A 76 -5.42 3.64 9.68
N ILE A 77 -4.46 3.77 8.75
CA ILE A 77 -3.32 2.85 8.63
C ILE A 77 -2.53 2.80 9.94
N LYS A 78 -2.30 3.95 10.57
CA LYS A 78 -1.57 4.05 11.83
C LYS A 78 -2.23 3.25 12.96
N ARG A 79 -3.56 3.14 12.96
CA ARG A 79 -4.33 2.36 13.95
C ARG A 79 -4.37 0.87 13.64
N ALA A 80 -4.20 0.47 12.38
CA ALA A 80 -4.29 -0.93 11.96
C ALA A 80 -3.14 -1.79 12.53
N GLY A 81 -1.92 -1.25 12.49
CA GLY A 81 -0.78 -1.87 13.16
C GLY A 81 0.49 -1.90 12.33
N LYS A 82 1.49 -2.63 12.83
CA LYS A 82 2.86 -2.60 12.31
C LYS A 82 2.97 -3.04 10.86
N ARG A 83 2.20 -4.05 10.42
CA ARG A 83 2.30 -4.60 9.06
C ARG A 83 1.79 -3.60 8.01
N ALA A 84 0.57 -3.08 8.17
CA ALA A 84 0.05 -1.99 7.33
C ALA A 84 0.96 -0.76 7.32
N ILE A 85 1.43 -0.28 8.48
CA ILE A 85 2.35 0.86 8.56
C ILE A 85 3.63 0.61 7.76
N THR A 86 4.24 -0.57 7.92
CA THR A 86 5.49 -0.92 7.25
C THR A 86 5.32 -0.96 5.73
N VAL A 87 4.24 -1.57 5.24
CA VAL A 87 3.95 -1.60 3.80
C VAL A 87 3.67 -0.21 3.27
N LYS A 88 2.93 0.64 3.98
CA LYS A 88 2.72 2.03 3.54
C LYS A 88 4.02 2.84 3.49
N LEU A 89 4.94 2.60 4.42
CA LEU A 89 6.27 3.21 4.38
C LEU A 89 7.10 2.73 3.18
N CYS A 90 6.95 1.46 2.77
CA CYS A 90 7.57 0.93 1.55
C CYS A 90 6.97 1.56 0.28
N ASP A 91 5.64 1.70 0.21
CA ASP A 91 4.94 2.41 -0.86
C ASP A 91 5.42 3.87 -0.98
N ILE A 92 5.42 4.62 0.13
CA ILE A 92 5.93 5.98 0.18
C ILE A 92 7.40 6.05 -0.27
N GLN A 93 8.21 5.06 0.13
CA GLN A 93 9.61 5.01 -0.27
C GLN A 93 9.76 4.80 -1.77
N ASP A 94 8.98 3.90 -2.39
CA ASP A 94 8.99 3.70 -3.85
C ASP A 94 8.64 5.00 -4.59
N HIS A 95 7.59 5.71 -4.13
CA HIS A 95 7.23 7.00 -4.69
C HIS A 95 8.36 8.05 -4.56
N LEU A 96 9.05 8.08 -3.42
CA LEU A 96 10.16 9.01 -3.15
C LEU A 96 11.48 8.62 -3.84
N ASP A 97 11.65 7.37 -4.27
CA ASP A 97 12.81 6.93 -5.05
C ASP A 97 12.60 7.21 -6.54
N ASN A 98 11.35 7.15 -7.02
CA ASN A 98 10.97 7.46 -8.40
C ASN A 98 10.60 8.94 -8.61
N LYS A 99 11.40 9.87 -8.06
CA LYS A 99 11.10 11.33 -8.05
C LYS A 99 10.94 11.97 -9.41
N GLU A 100 11.50 11.40 -10.47
CA GLU A 100 11.45 11.98 -11.82
C GLU A 100 10.00 12.13 -12.33
N THR A 101 9.07 11.29 -11.86
CA THR A 101 7.64 11.36 -12.20
C THR A 101 6.79 11.98 -11.10
N LEU A 102 7.38 12.33 -9.95
CA LEU A 102 6.67 12.79 -8.77
C LEU A 102 6.46 14.30 -8.76
N LYS A 103 5.20 14.73 -8.65
CA LYS A 103 4.87 16.16 -8.50
C LYS A 103 5.38 16.69 -7.13
N PRO A 104 5.94 17.92 -7.05
CA PRO A 104 6.42 18.47 -5.78
C PRO A 104 5.37 18.54 -4.66
N SER A 105 4.09 18.70 -5.01
CA SER A 105 2.99 18.69 -4.03
C SER A 105 2.74 17.30 -3.44
N LEU A 106 2.97 16.24 -4.21
CA LEU A 106 2.86 14.85 -3.74
C LEU A 106 4.06 14.48 -2.87
N GLU A 107 5.27 14.90 -3.24
CA GLU A 107 6.46 14.70 -2.40
C GLU A 107 6.26 15.26 -0.98
N LYS A 108 5.80 16.50 -0.86
CA LYS A 108 5.49 17.12 0.45
C LYS A 108 4.44 16.33 1.23
N ARG A 109 3.41 15.81 0.54
CA ARG A 109 2.36 15.00 1.15
C ARG A 109 2.92 13.67 1.67
N TYR A 110 3.75 12.99 0.89
CA TYR A 110 4.38 11.72 1.26
C TYR A 110 5.37 11.86 2.41
N LEU A 111 6.19 12.91 2.42
CA LEU A 111 7.09 13.20 3.55
C LEU A 111 6.31 13.43 4.84
N LYS A 112 5.22 14.20 4.80
CA LYS A 112 4.35 14.40 5.97
C LYS A 112 3.68 13.11 6.43
N ALA A 113 3.23 12.25 5.52
CA ALA A 113 2.67 10.94 5.88
C ALA A 113 3.72 10.04 6.54
N LYS A 114 4.93 9.99 6.00
CA LYS A 114 6.06 9.24 6.57
C LYS A 114 6.35 9.70 8.00
N GLU A 115 6.36 11.01 8.27
CA GLU A 115 6.53 11.55 9.63
C GLU A 115 5.41 11.14 10.58
N LEU A 116 4.16 11.08 10.13
CA LEU A 116 3.01 10.68 10.97
C LEU A 116 3.05 9.19 11.33
N LEU A 117 3.47 8.35 10.38
CA LEU A 117 3.54 6.89 10.53
C LEU A 117 4.71 6.43 11.41
N LEU A 118 5.77 7.25 11.54
CA LEU A 118 6.95 6.94 12.38
C LEU A 118 6.83 7.43 13.82
N LYS A 119 5.79 8.20 14.16
CA LYS A 119 5.51 8.69 15.51
C LYS A 119 4.59 7.77 16.27
#